data_AF-A0A971H949-F1
#
_entry.id   AF-A0A971H949-F1
#
_cell.length_a   1.000
_cell.length_b   1.000
_cell.length_c   1.000
_cell.angle_alpha   90.00
_cell.angle_beta   90.00
_cell.angle_gamma   90.00
#
_symmetry.space_group_name_H-M   'P 1'
#
loop_
_entity.id
_entity.type
_entity.pdbx_description
1 polymer ?
#
loop_
_entity_poly.entity_id
_entity_poly.type
_entity_poly.pdbx_seq_one_letter_code
_entity_poly.pdbx_strand_id
1 'polypeptide(L)'
;MADSYITTVTEKGSIKISEDVIAVMVGAAVAEVDGVGGLTNTVGNEILDLIGKRTLSKGIKVTLEDESITVDVLIMVSFGGVVTEIAKNVQKAVTSALEAMTGLTPEVNVHVSGVSFPKTRQ
;
A
#
# COMPACT_ATOMS: atom_id res chain seq x y z
N MET A 1 4.69 2.42 -22.30
CA MET A 1 4.40 2.05 -20.90
C MET A 1 5.31 0.87 -20.61
N ALA A 2 6.32 1.05 -19.76
CA ALA A 2 7.16 -0.06 -19.34
C ALA A 2 6.42 -0.71 -18.17
N ASP A 3 5.80 -1.85 -18.42
CA ASP A 3 5.28 -2.67 -17.33
C ASP A 3 6.49 -3.10 -16.48
N SER A 4 6.61 -2.54 -15.28
CA SER A 4 7.67 -2.90 -14.36
C SER A 4 7.27 -4.21 -13.67
N TYR A 5 8.16 -5.20 -13.74
CA TYR A 5 7.94 -6.50 -13.11
C TYR A 5 9.10 -6.81 -12.18
N ILE A 6 8.79 -7.31 -10.99
CA ILE A 6 9.79 -8.07 -10.23
C ILE A 6 9.92 -9.44 -10.90
N THR A 7 11.15 -9.87 -11.15
CA THR A 7 11.42 -11.22 -11.68
C THR A 7 12.14 -12.04 -10.63
N THR A 8 11.43 -12.99 -10.02
CA THR A 8 12.04 -13.99 -9.13
C THR A 8 12.45 -15.20 -9.98
N VAL A 9 13.75 -15.47 -10.08
CA VAL A 9 14.28 -16.64 -10.81
C VAL A 9 14.39 -17.82 -9.87
N THR A 10 13.79 -18.95 -10.25
CA THR A 10 13.83 -20.22 -9.52
C THR A 10 14.43 -21.31 -10.41
N GLU A 11 14.86 -22.43 -9.82
CA GLU A 11 15.39 -23.59 -10.57
C GLU A 11 14.39 -24.16 -11.61
N LYS A 12 13.09 -23.85 -11.49
CA LYS A 12 12.03 -24.32 -12.40
C LYS A 12 11.55 -23.26 -13.41
N GLY A 13 12.15 -22.07 -13.44
CA GLY A 13 11.74 -20.96 -14.32
C GLY A 13 11.69 -19.62 -13.59
N SER A 14 11.11 -18.59 -14.22
CA SER A 14 10.99 -17.25 -13.64
C SER A 14 9.54 -16.86 -13.38
N ILE A 15 9.29 -16.25 -12.21
CA ILE A 15 8.01 -15.67 -11.82
C ILE A 15 8.11 -14.16 -12.03
N LYS A 16 7.16 -13.59 -12.79
CA LYS A 16 7.07 -12.15 -13.01
C LYS A 16 5.86 -11.60 -12.27
N ILE A 17 6.09 -10.71 -11.32
CA ILE A 17 5.04 -10.07 -10.52
C ILE A 17 4.93 -8.61 -10.98
N SER A 18 3.74 -8.20 -11.42
CA SER A 18 3.49 -6.82 -11.85
C SER A 18 3.20 -5.90 -10.67
N GLU A 19 3.41 -4.60 -10.88
CA GLU A 19 3.04 -3.54 -9.93
C GLU A 19 1.56 -3.61 -9.53
N ASP A 20 0.66 -3.92 -10.47
CA ASP A 20 -0.78 -4.03 -10.19
C ASP A 20 -1.10 -5.16 -9.20
N VAL A 21 -0.41 -6.30 -9.30
CA VAL A 21 -0.60 -7.42 -8.37
C VAL A 21 -0.12 -7.04 -6.96
N ILE A 22 1.01 -6.34 -6.88
CA ILE A 22 1.54 -5.80 -5.62
C ILE A 22 0.55 -4.80 -5.02
N ALA A 23 0.00 -3.88 -5.81
CA ALA A 23 -0.97 -2.90 -5.34
C ALA A 23 -2.26 -3.56 -4.80
N VAL A 24 -2.73 -4.63 -5.44
CA VAL A 24 -3.90 -5.39 -4.95
C VAL A 24 -3.59 -6.08 -3.63
N MET A 25 -2.41 -6.70 -3.49
CA MET A 25 -2.00 -7.36 -2.24
C MET A 25 -1.85 -6.37 -1.09
N VAL A 26 -1.22 -5.21 -1.34
CA VAL A 26 -1.13 -4.12 -0.37
C VAL A 26 -2.53 -3.67 0.05
N GLY A 27 -3.44 -3.49 -0.91
CA GLY A 27 -4.82 -3.09 -0.62
C GLY A 27 -5.58 -4.10 0.23
N ALA A 28 -5.35 -5.40 0.01
CA ALA A 28 -5.91 -6.45 0.84
C ALA A 28 -5.33 -6.42 2.27
N ALA A 29 -4.01 -6.35 2.41
CA ALA A 29 -3.34 -6.32 3.71
C ALA A 29 -3.74 -5.10 4.54
N VAL A 30 -3.89 -3.93 3.91
CA VAL A 30 -4.35 -2.70 4.59
C VAL A 30 -5.80 -2.82 5.07
N ALA A 31 -6.66 -3.50 4.31
CA ALA A 31 -8.06 -3.69 4.66
C ALA A 31 -8.26 -4.64 5.86
N GLU A 32 -7.29 -5.50 6.15
CA GLU A 32 -7.30 -6.41 7.31
C GLU A 32 -6.85 -5.74 8.61
N VAL A 33 -6.32 -4.51 8.56
CA VAL A 33 -5.85 -3.79 9.75
C VAL A 33 -6.99 -3.08 10.46
N ASP A 34 -7.26 -3.51 11.69
CA ASP A 34 -8.21 -2.85 12.59
C ASP A 34 -7.87 -1.39 12.81
N GLY A 35 -8.88 -0.53 12.69
CA GLY A 35 -8.74 0.91 12.83
C GLY A 35 -8.43 1.65 11.53
N VAL A 36 -8.19 0.96 10.42
CA VAL A 36 -8.20 1.59 9.09
C VAL A 36 -9.65 1.85 8.68
N GLY A 37 -10.02 3.13 8.59
CA GLY A 37 -11.39 3.56 8.24
C GLY A 37 -11.73 3.42 6.75
N GLY A 38 -10.77 2.91 5.97
CA GLY A 38 -10.82 2.75 4.52
C GLY A 38 -9.55 3.30 3.84
N LEU A 39 -9.30 2.84 2.62
CA LEU A 39 -8.42 3.51 1.67
C LEU A 39 -9.17 4.72 1.10
N THR A 40 -8.52 5.88 0.99
CA THR A 40 -9.22 7.06 0.47
C THR A 40 -9.46 6.91 -1.04
N ASN A 41 -10.74 6.96 -1.46
CA ASN A 41 -11.14 7.08 -2.88
C ASN A 41 -11.06 8.52 -3.39
N THR A 42 -10.89 9.50 -2.50
CA THR A 42 -10.83 10.93 -2.83
C THR A 42 -9.40 11.40 -2.62
N VAL A 43 -8.56 11.22 -3.62
CA VAL A 43 -7.23 11.83 -3.64
C VAL A 43 -7.42 13.28 -4.10
N GLY A 44 -7.31 14.23 -3.18
CA GLY A 44 -7.33 15.66 -3.52
C GLY A 44 -6.11 16.04 -4.36
N ASN A 45 -6.25 17.07 -5.21
CA ASN A 45 -5.19 17.54 -6.11
C ASN A 45 -3.86 17.86 -5.38
N GLU A 46 -3.93 18.33 -4.13
CA GLU A 46 -2.74 18.63 -3.30
C GLU A 46 -1.91 17.37 -2.96
N ILE A 47 -2.54 16.19 -2.97
CA ILE A 47 -1.90 14.91 -2.62
C ILE A 47 -1.30 14.24 -3.85
N LEU A 48 -1.85 14.49 -5.04
CA LEU A 48 -1.26 14.04 -6.32
C LEU A 48 0.15 14.61 -6.54
N ASP A 49 0.42 15.83 -6.06
CA ASP A 49 1.74 16.46 -6.19
C ASP A 49 2.79 15.87 -5.24
N LEU A 50 2.39 15.40 -4.05
CA LEU A 50 3.29 14.73 -3.10
C LEU A 50 3.66 13.31 -3.54
N ILE A 51 2.71 12.58 -4.12
CA ILE A 51 2.88 11.17 -4.48
C ILE A 51 3.35 11.02 -5.95
N GLY A 52 3.21 12.08 -6.75
CA GLY A 52 3.63 12.12 -8.16
C GLY A 52 2.55 11.60 -9.11
N LYS A 53 2.57 12.11 -10.36
CA LYS A 53 1.56 11.90 -11.42
C LYS A 53 1.44 10.46 -11.98
N ARG A 54 1.85 9.43 -11.24
CA ARG A 54 1.70 8.03 -11.69
C ARG A 54 0.44 7.41 -11.11
N THR A 55 -0.20 6.54 -11.89
CA THR A 55 -1.49 5.91 -11.63
C THR A 55 -1.63 5.44 -10.19
N LEU A 56 -2.45 6.15 -9.41
CA LEU A 56 -2.81 5.80 -8.05
C LEU A 56 -3.99 4.83 -8.07
N SER A 57 -3.72 3.57 -7.78
CA SER A 57 -4.79 2.59 -7.55
C SER A 57 -5.24 2.73 -6.09
N LYS A 58 -6.39 3.38 -5.86
CA LYS A 58 -7.05 3.49 -4.54
C LYS A 58 -6.13 4.00 -3.40
N GLY A 59 -5.26 4.98 -3.68
CA GLY A 59 -4.36 5.55 -2.66
C GLY A 59 -3.10 4.73 -2.37
N ILE A 60 -2.74 3.78 -3.25
CA ILE A 60 -1.51 3.00 -3.15
C ILE A 60 -0.64 3.32 -4.37
N LYS A 61 0.62 3.65 -4.14
CA LYS A 61 1.66 3.77 -5.17
C LYS A 61 2.74 2.73 -4.90
N VAL A 62 3.05 1.96 -5.92
CA VAL A 62 4.14 0.99 -5.92
C VAL A 62 5.23 1.53 -6.82
N THR A 63 6.47 1.51 -6.35
CA THR A 63 7.66 1.82 -7.14
C THR A 63 8.59 0.63 -7.07
N LEU A 64 8.96 0.12 -8.24
CA LEU A 64 9.93 -0.96 -8.37
C LEU A 64 11.22 -0.37 -8.97
N GLU A 65 12.32 -0.45 -8.22
CA GLU A 65 13.65 -0.05 -8.68
C GLU A 65 14.62 -1.23 -8.45
N ASP A 66 15.09 -1.83 -9.54
CA ASP A 66 15.99 -2.99 -9.56
C ASP A 66 15.50 -4.16 -8.67
N GLU A 67 16.00 -4.27 -7.45
CA GLU A 67 15.62 -5.29 -6.43
C GLU A 67 14.94 -4.69 -5.19
N SER A 68 14.56 -3.42 -5.25
CA SER A 68 13.89 -2.71 -4.16
C SER A 68 12.43 -2.44 -4.50
N ILE A 69 11.57 -2.67 -3.51
CA ILE A 69 10.13 -2.44 -3.60
C ILE A 69 9.79 -1.33 -2.62
N THR A 70 9.34 -0.19 -3.12
CA THR A 70 8.84 0.91 -2.28
C THR A 70 7.34 1.03 -2.45
N VAL A 71 6.62 1.04 -1.33
CA VAL A 71 5.16 1.15 -1.30
C VAL A 71 4.76 2.35 -0.48
N ASP A 72 4.09 3.31 -1.12
CA ASP A 72 3.42 4.41 -0.46
C ASP A 72 1.93 4.09 -0.33
N VAL A 73 1.44 4.07 0.91
CA VAL A 73 0.03 3.79 1.23
C VAL A 73 -0.60 5.01 1.87
N LEU A 74 -1.73 5.44 1.33
CA LEU A 74 -2.53 6.54 1.84
C LEU A 74 -3.74 6.00 2.61
N ILE A 75 -3.74 6.19 3.94
CA ILE A 75 -4.80 5.66 4.82
C ILE A 75 -5.59 6.76 5.52
N MET A 76 -6.83 6.42 5.86
CA MET A 76 -7.63 7.17 6.84
C MET A 76 -7.76 6.35 8.12
N VAL A 77 -7.53 6.99 9.26
CA VAL A 77 -7.58 6.32 10.56
C VAL A 77 -8.95 6.50 11.20
N SER A 78 -9.54 5.45 11.77
CA SER A 78 -10.84 5.53 12.44
C SER A 78 -10.75 6.39 13.70
N PHE A 79 -11.79 7.21 13.94
CA PHE A 79 -11.87 8.04 15.13
C PHE A 79 -11.76 7.20 16.42
N GLY A 80 -10.92 7.65 17.35
CA GLY A 80 -10.60 6.90 18.58
C GLY A 80 -9.40 5.95 18.46
N GLY A 81 -8.84 5.77 17.26
CA GLY A 81 -7.63 4.99 17.04
C GLY A 81 -6.34 5.76 17.31
N VAL A 82 -5.30 5.07 17.80
CA VAL A 82 -3.96 5.63 17.96
C VAL A 82 -3.23 5.58 16.61
N VAL A 83 -3.04 6.74 15.98
CA VAL A 83 -2.47 6.86 14.63
C VAL A 83 -1.14 6.13 14.49
N THR A 84 -0.25 6.25 15.48
CA THR A 84 1.08 5.61 15.46
C THR A 84 1.01 4.09 15.55
N GLU A 85 0.04 3.54 16.28
CA GLU A 85 -0.15 2.10 16.41
C GLU A 85 -0.76 1.53 15.14
N ILE A 86 -1.78 2.20 14.59
CA ILE A 86 -2.44 1.78 13.36
C ILE A 86 -1.47 1.86 12.17
N ALA A 87 -0.69 2.94 12.05
CA ALA A 87 0.32 3.05 11.00
C ALA A 87 1.39 1.95 11.10
N LYS A 88 1.85 1.62 12.31
CA LYS A 88 2.78 0.50 12.52
C LYS A 88 2.17 -0.85 12.15
N ASN A 89 0.91 -1.06 12.49
CA ASN A 89 0.19 -2.28 12.13
C ASN A 89 0.04 -2.41 10.61
N VAL A 90 -0.28 -1.31 9.91
CA VAL A 90 -0.29 -1.26 8.44
C VAL A 90 1.08 -1.58 7.85
N GLN A 91 2.15 -0.94 8.33
CA GLN A 91 3.50 -1.24 7.86
C GLN A 91 3.83 -2.73 8.02
N LYS A 92 3.58 -3.28 9.21
CA LYS A 92 3.87 -4.68 9.51
C LYS A 92 3.06 -5.64 8.61
N ALA A 93 1.76 -5.40 8.45
CA ALA A 93 0.90 -6.23 7.61
C ALA A 93 1.36 -6.23 6.15
N VAL A 94 1.67 -5.05 5.60
CA VAL A 94 2.13 -4.91 4.22
C VAL A 94 3.51 -5.53 4.02
N THR A 95 4.46 -5.28 4.92
CA THR A 95 5.81 -5.87 4.86
C THR A 95 5.72 -7.40 4.88
N SER A 96 4.97 -7.98 5.82
CA SER A 96 4.82 -9.43 5.91
C SER A 96 4.14 -10.05 4.67
N ALA A 97 3.12 -9.39 4.12
CA ALA A 97 2.44 -9.88 2.92
C ALA A 97 3.34 -9.87 1.68
N LEU A 98 4.13 -8.81 1.51
CA LEU A 98 5.03 -8.68 0.37
C LEU A 98 6.27 -9.56 0.50
N GLU A 99 6.89 -9.65 1.68
CA GLU A 99 8.01 -10.56 1.93
C GLU A 99 7.62 -12.02 1.64
N ALA A 100 6.42 -12.43 2.05
CA ALA A 100 5.92 -13.79 1.78
C ALA A 100 5.72 -14.07 0.28
N MET A 101 5.42 -13.04 -0.52
CA MET A 101 5.17 -13.17 -1.95
C MET A 101 6.43 -13.05 -2.81
N THR A 102 7.31 -12.11 -2.46
CA THR A 102 8.46 -11.71 -3.28
C THR A 102 9.79 -12.24 -2.75
N GLY A 103 9.86 -12.58 -1.47
CA GLY A 103 11.11 -12.88 -0.77
C GLY A 103 11.98 -11.66 -0.49
N LEU A 104 11.49 -10.45 -0.79
CA LEU A 104 12.21 -9.19 -0.62
C LEU A 104 11.55 -8.35 0.47
N THR A 105 12.35 -7.66 1.29
CA THR A 105 11.86 -6.71 2.29
C THR A 105 11.52 -5.37 1.63
N PRO A 106 10.24 -4.97 1.55
CA PRO A 106 9.85 -3.70 0.97
C PRO A 106 10.07 -2.54 1.93
N GLU A 107 10.29 -1.35 1.38
CA GLU A 107 10.12 -0.09 2.11
C GLU A 107 8.64 0.32 2.09
N VAL A 108 8.02 0.45 3.27
CA VAL A 108 6.59 0.78 3.40
C VAL A 108 6.39 2.14 4.07
N ASN A 109 5.95 3.12 3.27
CA ASN A 109 5.66 4.48 3.69
C ASN A 109 4.15 4.64 3.89
N VAL A 110 3.73 4.98 5.12
CA VAL A 110 2.31 5.15 5.45
C VAL A 110 2.01 6.63 5.66
N HIS A 111 1.11 7.15 4.83
CA HIS A 111 0.66 8.53 4.84
C HIS A 111 -0.76 8.59 5.39
N VAL A 112 -0.95 9.30 6.50
CA VAL A 112 -2.25 9.45 7.14
C VAL A 112 -2.88 10.77 6.69
N SER A 113 -3.86 10.70 5.81
CA SER A 113 -4.51 11.91 5.26
C SER A 113 -5.63 12.47 6.15
N GLY A 114 -6.15 11.69 7.09
CA GLY A 114 -7.21 12.16 7.97
C GLY A 114 -7.84 11.09 8.83
N VAL A 115 -8.91 11.49 9.52
CA VAL A 115 -9.70 10.63 10.39
C VAL A 115 -11.05 10.30 9.76
N SER A 116 -11.42 9.03 9.78
CA SER A 116 -12.73 8.52 9.38
C SER A 116 -13.62 8.42 10.62
N PHE A 117 -14.80 9.04 10.58
CA PHE A 117 -15.80 8.85 11.62
C PHE A 117 -16.70 7.68 11.21
N PRO A 118 -17.05 6.76 12.13
CA PRO A 118 -18.02 5.72 11.82
C PRO A 118 -19.31 6.40 11.33
N LYS A 119 -19.84 5.97 10.18
CA LYS A 119 -21.08 6.52 9.65
C LYS A 119 -22.19 6.24 10.65
N THR A 120 -22.65 7.27 11.36
CA THR A 120 -23.95 7.23 12.03
C THR A 120 -24.98 6.98 10.95
N ARG A 121 -25.55 5.77 10.95
CA ARG A 121 -26.72 5.42 10.15
C ARG A 121 -27.86 6.34 10.60
N GLN A 122 -28.18 7.36 9.81
CA GLN A 122 -29.49 8.00 9.86
C GLN A 122 -30.49 7.13 9.10
#